data_AF-A0A2G5CBX5-F1
#
_entry.id   AF-A0A2G5CBX5-F1
#
_cell.length_a   1.000
_cell.length_b   1.000
_cell.length_c   1.000
_cell.angle_alpha   90.00
_cell.angle_beta   90.00
_cell.angle_gamma   90.00
#
_symmetry.space_group_name_H-M   'P 1'
#
loop_
_entity.id
_entity.type
_entity.pdbx_description
1 polymer ?
#
loop_
_entity_poly.entity_id
_entity_poly.type
_entity_poly.pdbx_seq_one_letter_code
_entity_poly.pdbx_strand_id
1 'polypeptide(L)'
;MDTIPPAVIIKQLATAMESGKKVNSLKDLLTSSRDSSPVRERGALSFSAMKSLVLREKEDKLTSEFCDDEELLALIQSLFDPEGHFPRRNYGSGSAIASLPREIHGAPPEGFVVRLSEIIGSFKTLRKMALFWCQVVTELRRLWSAEQPVPHVPLDESPDLNSCLLHQQLQVINCCISRKRRRAVASETLYSIMKDAGPDAEESTFSPGPVSSNSKLYAKVSSGDLVLRLGVDQPSDKLTMLETGEPVYSPITQEGPILTEDLIKEAEEFVLRTGSCGAGCSQLLSDMQAFKAANPGCILEDFVRWHSPPDWSGNDPINETEDSYSFPDSASKRGQLSSRMQKEGNLWRELWETSKPLPAVKQIPLFDEDLAVEGILNFLEEITPFELFRQLFLSILGSGFVIAEGMMSPNSNLAKLFFECKDYVIAACQGGSWSDNVDDLCQVYETVETILVYPEDCLKVINQSEETPAIDEPKRRFKKLSLNFGGKDRQFLKKPALFSRKPPKPTSTPSGLDENDWTVV
;
A
#
# COMPACT_ATOMS: atom_id res chain seq x y z
N MET A 1 9.70 24.06 -10.19
CA MET A 1 10.54 24.32 -9.00
C MET A 1 9.99 23.41 -7.94
N ASP A 2 10.64 22.29 -7.71
CA ASP A 2 10.25 21.36 -6.65
C ASP A 2 10.31 22.11 -5.32
N THR A 3 9.22 22.12 -4.57
CA THR A 3 9.18 22.70 -3.23
C THR A 3 8.76 21.61 -2.28
N ILE A 4 9.46 21.49 -1.16
CA ILE A 4 9.03 20.61 -0.08
C ILE A 4 7.61 20.99 0.40
N PRO A 5 6.85 20.06 0.98
CA PRO A 5 5.58 20.39 1.62
C PRO A 5 5.77 21.52 2.64
N PRO A 6 4.95 22.59 2.61
CA PRO A 6 5.11 23.70 3.53
C PRO A 6 4.96 23.27 5.00
N ALA A 7 5.77 23.83 5.92
CA ALA A 7 5.68 23.46 7.34
C ALA A 7 4.30 23.76 7.96
N VAL A 8 3.53 24.68 7.36
CA VAL A 8 2.15 24.97 7.80
C VAL A 8 1.23 23.75 7.67
N ILE A 9 1.46 22.88 6.68
CA ILE A 9 0.68 21.64 6.46
C ILE A 9 1.02 20.63 7.56
N ILE A 10 2.31 20.47 7.85
CA ILE A 10 2.81 19.59 8.93
C ILE A 10 2.19 19.99 10.28
N LYS A 11 2.20 21.31 10.59
CA LYS A 11 1.60 21.86 11.81
C LYS A 11 0.08 21.67 11.87
N GLN A 12 -0.61 21.81 10.74
CA GLN A 12 -2.05 21.56 10.68
C GLN A 12 -2.38 20.11 11.02
N LEU A 13 -1.66 19.15 10.44
CA LEU A 13 -1.83 17.73 10.76
C LEU A 13 -1.47 17.41 12.22
N ALA A 14 -0.42 18.02 12.76
CA ALA A 14 -0.08 17.89 14.19
C ALA A 14 -1.21 18.41 15.10
N THR A 15 -1.75 19.59 14.80
CA THR A 15 -2.89 20.18 15.54
C THR A 15 -4.14 19.31 15.43
N ALA A 16 -4.37 18.73 14.25
CA ALA A 16 -5.49 17.85 13.99
C ALA A 16 -5.38 16.54 14.77
N MET A 17 -4.18 15.95 14.80
CA MET A 17 -3.85 14.76 15.58
C MET A 17 -4.08 14.97 17.07
N GLU A 18 -3.57 16.07 17.64
CA GLU A 18 -3.78 16.40 19.07
C GLU A 18 -5.26 16.60 19.41
N SER A 19 -6.00 17.30 18.55
CA SER A 19 -7.43 17.50 18.71
C SER A 19 -8.23 16.20 18.58
N GLY A 20 -7.71 15.23 17.82
CA GLY A 20 -8.30 13.93 17.55
C GLY A 20 -8.17 12.91 18.67
N LYS A 21 -7.28 13.11 19.65
CA LYS A 21 -6.97 12.12 20.72
C LYS A 21 -8.19 11.67 21.55
N LYS A 22 -9.25 12.49 21.63
CA LYS A 22 -10.44 12.22 22.45
C LYS A 22 -11.68 11.85 21.63
N VAL A 23 -11.51 11.65 20.33
CA VAL A 23 -12.62 11.44 19.40
C VAL A 23 -12.55 10.00 18.89
N ASN A 24 -13.67 9.30 18.94
CA ASN A 24 -13.72 7.87 18.62
C ASN A 24 -13.81 7.63 17.10
N SER A 25 -14.45 8.52 16.34
CA SER A 25 -14.57 8.40 14.89
C SER A 25 -14.59 9.77 14.21
N LEU A 26 -14.12 9.87 12.96
CA LEU A 26 -14.22 11.09 12.15
C LEU A 26 -15.67 11.53 11.94
N LYS A 27 -16.64 10.60 11.96
CA LYS A 27 -18.07 10.89 11.89
C LYS A 27 -18.55 11.71 13.10
N ASP A 28 -17.95 11.54 14.28
CA ASP A 28 -18.31 12.28 15.49
C ASP A 28 -17.95 13.78 15.38
N LEU A 29 -16.89 14.10 14.63
CA LEU A 29 -16.52 15.50 14.32
C LEU A 29 -17.57 16.19 13.45
N LEU A 30 -18.33 15.43 12.65
CA LEU A 30 -19.38 15.95 11.80
C LEU A 30 -20.68 16.21 12.57
N THR A 31 -20.91 15.50 13.67
CA THR A 31 -22.14 15.58 14.47
C THR A 31 -22.04 16.57 15.63
N SER A 32 -20.86 16.74 16.24
CA SER A 32 -20.67 17.59 17.44
C SER A 32 -20.86 19.10 17.24
N SER A 33 -20.83 19.58 16.00
CA SER A 33 -20.92 21.03 15.71
C SER A 33 -22.32 21.64 15.82
N ARG A 34 -23.39 20.85 16.04
CA ARG A 34 -24.78 21.34 15.92
C ARG A 34 -25.59 21.38 17.22
N ASP A 35 -25.11 20.81 18.32
CA ASP A 35 -25.90 20.64 19.55
C ASP A 35 -25.40 21.49 20.75
N SER A 36 -24.93 22.71 20.51
CA SER A 36 -24.84 23.72 21.59
C SER A 36 -26.17 24.47 21.77
N SER A 37 -27.19 23.76 22.23
CA SER A 37 -28.41 24.37 22.81
C SER A 37 -29.04 23.44 23.85
N PRO A 38 -29.36 23.91 25.07
CA PRO A 38 -29.81 23.05 26.15
C PRO A 38 -31.32 22.84 26.01
N VAL A 39 -31.75 21.66 25.58
CA VAL A 39 -33.16 21.27 25.69
C VAL A 39 -33.29 19.93 26.39
N ARG A 40 -33.84 20.05 27.60
CA ARG A 40 -34.31 19.05 28.56
C ARG A 40 -34.59 17.65 28.02
N GLU A 41 -34.09 16.69 28.79
CA GLU A 41 -34.56 15.31 28.92
C GLU A 41 -36.10 15.19 28.85
N ARG A 42 -36.57 14.23 28.05
CA ARG A 42 -37.53 13.21 28.51
C ARG A 42 -37.75 12.13 27.44
N GLY A 43 -37.80 10.88 27.92
CA GLY A 43 -38.63 9.83 27.33
C GLY A 43 -37.90 8.83 26.45
N ALA A 44 -37.37 7.78 27.07
CA ALA A 44 -37.03 6.54 26.39
C ALA A 44 -38.27 5.95 25.71
N LEU A 45 -38.12 5.50 24.45
CA LEU A 45 -38.56 4.20 23.89
C LEU A 45 -38.24 4.14 22.38
N SER A 46 -37.73 2.98 21.92
CA SER A 46 -37.41 2.60 20.52
C SER A 46 -36.20 3.32 19.85
N PHE A 47 -34.99 3.07 20.36
CA PHE A 47 -33.76 3.81 19.99
C PHE A 47 -32.96 3.26 18.78
N SER A 48 -33.32 2.11 18.18
CA SER A 48 -32.49 1.47 17.14
C SER A 48 -32.95 1.80 15.71
N ALA A 49 -34.26 1.72 15.42
CA ALA A 49 -34.79 2.05 14.10
C ALA A 49 -34.76 3.56 13.80
N MET A 50 -34.98 4.41 14.81
CA MET A 50 -34.83 5.87 14.69
C MET A 50 -33.37 6.29 14.53
N LYS A 51 -32.41 5.60 15.16
CA LYS A 51 -30.99 5.87 14.91
C LYS A 51 -30.60 5.57 13.47
N SER A 52 -31.08 4.47 12.88
CA SER A 52 -30.79 4.13 11.48
C SER A 52 -31.42 5.12 10.49
N LEU A 53 -32.67 5.55 10.71
CA LEU A 53 -33.31 6.57 9.87
C LEU A 53 -32.66 7.95 10.01
N VAL A 54 -32.30 8.34 11.25
CA VAL A 54 -31.60 9.60 11.52
C VAL A 54 -30.17 9.56 11.01
N LEU A 55 -29.49 8.40 11.01
CA LEU A 55 -28.17 8.24 10.40
C LEU A 55 -28.26 8.34 8.87
N ARG A 56 -29.26 7.71 8.23
CA ARG A 56 -29.50 7.84 6.78
C ARG A 56 -29.88 9.26 6.37
N GLU A 57 -30.81 9.92 7.07
CA GLU A 57 -31.15 11.33 6.82
C GLU A 57 -29.96 12.27 7.06
N LYS A 58 -29.04 11.91 7.98
CA LYS A 58 -27.82 12.69 8.22
C LYS A 58 -26.76 12.43 7.15
N GLU A 59 -26.61 11.21 6.64
CA GLU A 59 -25.77 10.88 5.49
C GLU A 59 -26.27 11.57 4.22
N ASP A 60 -27.58 11.54 3.96
CA ASP A 60 -28.24 12.24 2.84
C ASP A 60 -28.09 13.77 2.94
N LYS A 61 -28.00 14.31 4.17
CA LYS A 61 -27.78 15.74 4.41
C LYS A 61 -26.31 16.15 4.33
N LEU A 62 -25.39 15.30 4.76
CA LEU A 62 -23.94 15.51 4.61
C LEU A 62 -23.52 15.42 3.14
N THR A 63 -24.14 14.52 2.37
CA THR A 63 -23.98 14.45 0.91
C THR A 63 -24.59 15.67 0.20
N SER A 64 -25.69 16.23 0.72
CA SER A 64 -26.27 17.49 0.22
C SER A 64 -25.45 18.75 0.55
N GLU A 65 -24.91 18.90 1.77
CA GLU A 65 -24.01 20.03 2.12
C GLU A 65 -22.70 20.01 1.30
N PHE A 66 -22.34 18.85 0.77
CA PHE A 66 -21.13 18.61 -0.01
C PHE A 66 -21.29 18.83 -1.52
N CYS A 67 -22.47 18.53 -2.08
CA CYS A 67 -22.73 18.69 -3.52
C CYS A 67 -22.54 20.14 -3.99
N ASP A 68 -22.54 21.10 -3.06
CA ASP A 68 -22.32 22.52 -3.30
C ASP A 68 -20.84 22.98 -3.14
N ASP A 69 -19.89 22.11 -2.74
CA ASP A 69 -18.45 22.46 -2.56
C ASP A 69 -17.60 21.95 -3.75
N GLU A 70 -17.64 22.70 -4.86
CA GLU A 70 -16.88 22.42 -6.10
C GLU A 70 -15.36 22.26 -5.86
N GLU A 71 -14.80 22.95 -4.87
CA GLU A 71 -13.37 22.88 -4.51
C GLU A 71 -13.02 21.50 -3.99
N LEU A 72 -13.87 20.93 -3.13
CA LEU A 72 -13.65 19.63 -2.51
C LEU A 72 -13.75 18.49 -3.53
N LEU A 73 -14.72 18.60 -4.46
CA LEU A 73 -14.87 17.68 -5.58
C LEU A 73 -13.65 17.69 -6.51
N ALA A 74 -13.12 18.87 -6.84
CA ALA A 74 -11.92 19.00 -7.66
C ALA A 74 -10.70 18.38 -6.99
N LEU A 75 -10.56 18.50 -5.66
CA LEU A 75 -9.48 17.87 -4.89
C LEU A 75 -9.60 16.34 -4.86
N ILE A 76 -10.81 15.79 -4.74
CA ILE A 76 -11.05 14.33 -4.84
C ILE A 76 -10.68 13.84 -6.24
N GLN A 77 -11.20 14.47 -7.30
CA GLN A 77 -10.87 14.12 -8.68
C GLN A 77 -9.36 14.17 -8.93
N SER A 78 -8.70 15.21 -8.42
CA SER A 78 -7.26 15.36 -8.49
C SER A 78 -6.53 14.20 -7.79
N LEU A 79 -6.90 13.87 -6.55
CA LEU A 79 -6.28 12.78 -5.77
C LEU A 79 -6.39 11.42 -6.47
N PHE A 80 -7.53 11.15 -7.11
CA PHE A 80 -7.84 9.89 -7.80
C PHE A 80 -7.55 9.90 -9.31
N ASP A 81 -6.97 10.97 -9.85
CA ASP A 81 -6.55 11.06 -11.25
C ASP A 81 -5.29 10.20 -11.48
N PRO A 82 -5.34 9.13 -12.31
CA PRO A 82 -4.18 8.30 -12.61
C PRO A 82 -3.13 9.00 -13.49
N GLU A 83 -3.52 10.04 -14.23
CA GLU A 83 -2.64 10.80 -15.14
C GLU A 83 -2.21 12.16 -14.57
N GLY A 84 -2.64 12.48 -13.34
CA GLY A 84 -2.30 13.74 -12.68
C GLY A 84 -0.79 13.94 -12.77
N HIS A 85 -0.33 15.05 -13.38
CA HIS A 85 1.08 15.24 -13.70
C HIS A 85 1.93 15.17 -12.43
N PHE A 86 2.57 14.03 -12.20
CA PHE A 86 3.69 13.93 -11.29
C PHE A 86 4.84 14.66 -11.97
N PRO A 87 5.48 15.65 -11.34
CA PRO A 87 6.89 15.80 -11.60
C PRO A 87 7.48 14.45 -11.19
N ARG A 88 7.73 13.55 -12.16
CA ARG A 88 8.45 12.31 -11.93
C ARG A 88 9.84 12.75 -11.49
N ARG A 89 10.02 12.87 -10.18
CA ARG A 89 11.26 13.43 -9.64
C ARG A 89 12.30 12.35 -9.86
N ASN A 90 13.29 12.65 -10.71
CA ASN A 90 14.43 11.76 -10.93
C ASN A 90 15.25 11.72 -9.63
N TYR A 91 14.83 10.89 -8.69
CA TYR A 91 15.69 10.50 -7.59
C TYR A 91 16.75 9.59 -8.22
N GLY A 92 18.00 10.04 -8.19
CA GLY A 92 19.12 9.19 -8.62
C GLY A 92 19.00 7.83 -7.93
N SER A 93 19.16 6.77 -8.72
CA SER A 93 19.19 5.37 -8.27
C SER A 93 20.36 5.13 -7.31
N GLY A 94 20.26 5.65 -6.09
CA GLY A 94 21.21 5.54 -5.01
C GLY A 94 20.49 4.99 -3.79
N SER A 95 20.87 3.78 -3.39
CA SER A 95 20.32 2.96 -2.30
C SER A 95 20.25 3.61 -0.90
N ALA A 96 20.62 4.88 -0.75
CA ALA A 96 20.68 5.61 0.53
C ALA A 96 19.69 6.79 0.65
N ILE A 97 19.03 7.21 -0.44
CA ILE A 97 18.25 8.47 -0.51
C ILE A 97 16.78 8.30 -0.02
N ALA A 98 16.31 7.07 0.20
CA ALA A 98 14.89 6.77 0.50
C ALA A 98 14.67 6.00 1.82
N SER A 99 15.58 6.11 2.80
CA SER A 99 15.47 5.33 4.04
C SER A 99 14.52 5.93 5.07
N LEU A 100 14.41 7.27 5.14
CA LEU A 100 13.67 7.92 6.23
C LEU A 100 12.19 7.53 6.30
N PRO A 101 11.39 7.54 5.22
CA PRO A 101 9.99 7.14 5.30
C PRO A 101 9.84 5.73 5.88
N ARG A 102 10.73 4.80 5.51
CA ARG A 102 10.74 3.43 6.05
C ARG A 102 11.11 3.39 7.53
N GLU A 103 12.10 4.18 7.94
CA GLU A 103 12.57 4.23 9.33
C GLU A 103 11.55 4.85 10.31
N ILE A 104 10.65 5.70 9.83
CA ILE A 104 9.58 6.32 10.63
C ILE A 104 8.20 5.71 10.38
N HIS A 105 8.11 4.62 9.60
CA HIS A 105 6.84 4.00 9.18
C HIS A 105 5.87 4.98 8.49
N GLY A 106 6.39 5.86 7.63
CA GLY A 106 5.62 6.72 6.72
C GLY A 106 5.38 6.05 5.35
N ALA A 107 4.47 6.61 4.54
CA ALA A 107 4.24 6.13 3.18
C ALA A 107 5.38 6.51 2.21
N PRO A 108 5.52 5.78 1.08
CA PRO A 108 6.48 6.13 0.04
C PRO A 108 6.27 7.57 -0.49
N PRO A 109 7.36 8.31 -0.76
CA PRO A 109 7.29 9.61 -1.43
C PRO A 109 6.52 9.50 -2.75
N GLU A 110 5.73 10.52 -3.09
CA GLU A 110 4.91 10.55 -4.31
C GLU A 110 3.80 9.47 -4.37
N GLY A 111 3.57 8.74 -3.28
CA GLY A 111 2.45 7.82 -3.15
C GLY A 111 1.13 8.51 -2.80
N PHE A 112 0.03 7.76 -2.96
CA PHE A 112 -1.33 8.23 -2.67
C PHE A 112 -1.48 8.89 -1.29
N VAL A 113 -0.91 8.25 -0.25
CA VAL A 113 -1.03 8.71 1.14
C VAL A 113 -0.34 10.04 1.36
N VAL A 114 0.82 10.30 0.75
CA VAL A 114 1.52 11.58 0.88
C VAL A 114 0.68 12.72 0.28
N ARG A 115 0.09 12.49 -0.89
CA ARG A 115 -0.79 13.46 -1.54
C ARG A 115 -2.07 13.72 -0.76
N LEU A 116 -2.64 12.66 -0.20
CA LEU A 116 -3.75 12.75 0.74
C LEU A 116 -3.37 13.62 1.95
N SER A 117 -2.18 13.43 2.53
CA SER A 117 -1.67 14.25 3.64
C SER A 117 -1.55 15.72 3.26
N GLU A 118 -1.04 16.03 2.07
CA GLU A 118 -0.91 17.39 1.57
C GLU A 118 -2.29 18.08 1.45
N ILE A 119 -3.27 17.39 0.85
CA ILE A 119 -4.62 17.93 0.68
C ILE A 119 -5.30 18.12 2.04
N ILE A 120 -5.31 17.08 2.89
CA ILE A 120 -5.95 17.16 4.20
C ILE A 120 -5.32 18.25 5.07
N GLY A 121 -3.99 18.34 5.11
CA GLY A 121 -3.29 19.34 5.90
C GLY A 121 -3.42 20.77 5.35
N SER A 122 -3.93 20.96 4.13
CA SER A 122 -4.26 22.28 3.58
C SER A 122 -5.55 22.87 4.15
N PHE A 123 -6.45 22.03 4.69
CA PHE A 123 -7.70 22.48 5.27
C PHE A 123 -7.47 23.15 6.63
N LYS A 124 -8.27 24.19 6.90
CA LYS A 124 -8.15 24.98 8.14
C LYS A 124 -8.95 24.43 9.32
N THR A 125 -9.81 23.45 9.07
CA THR A 125 -10.78 22.97 10.06
C THR A 125 -10.85 21.44 10.04
N LEU A 126 -10.92 20.84 11.23
CA LEU A 126 -11.15 19.41 11.42
C LEU A 126 -12.40 18.91 10.70
N ARG A 127 -13.48 19.71 10.65
CA ARG A 127 -14.70 19.35 9.93
C ARG A 127 -14.44 19.13 8.44
N LYS A 128 -13.74 20.06 7.76
CA LYS A 128 -13.37 19.88 6.34
C LYS A 128 -12.45 18.69 6.12
N MET A 129 -11.47 18.46 7.01
CA MET A 129 -10.60 17.27 6.96
C MET A 129 -11.41 15.97 7.04
N ALA A 130 -12.35 15.89 7.99
CA ALA A 130 -13.22 14.73 8.16
C ALA A 130 -14.17 14.52 6.98
N LEU A 131 -14.79 15.59 6.46
CA LEU A 131 -15.62 15.52 5.26
C LEU A 131 -14.83 14.99 4.05
N PHE A 132 -13.62 15.50 3.83
CA PHE A 132 -12.76 15.02 2.74
C PHE A 132 -12.42 13.54 2.91
N TRP A 133 -12.05 13.11 4.12
CA TRP A 133 -11.75 11.69 4.37
C TRP A 133 -12.95 10.77 4.09
N CYS A 134 -14.17 11.14 4.54
CA CYS A 134 -15.36 10.35 4.24
C CYS A 134 -15.58 10.17 2.73
N GLN A 135 -15.25 11.19 1.93
CA GLN A 135 -15.33 11.10 0.47
C GLN A 135 -14.23 10.25 -0.14
N VAL A 136 -13.01 10.31 0.41
CA VAL A 136 -11.93 9.39 0.02
C VAL A 136 -12.36 7.94 0.25
N VAL A 137 -12.95 7.60 1.40
CA VAL A 137 -13.44 6.24 1.69
C VAL A 137 -14.58 5.85 0.73
N THR A 138 -15.50 6.78 0.43
CA THR A 138 -16.58 6.56 -0.54
C THR A 138 -16.03 6.25 -1.93
N GLU A 139 -15.02 7.00 -2.38
CA GLU A 139 -14.39 6.82 -3.67
C GLU A 139 -13.55 5.53 -3.74
N LEU A 140 -12.86 5.15 -2.66
CA LEU A 140 -12.19 3.85 -2.55
C LEU A 140 -13.18 2.68 -2.71
N ARG A 141 -14.37 2.77 -2.10
CA ARG A 141 -15.45 1.79 -2.27
C ARG A 141 -15.98 1.76 -3.70
N ARG A 142 -16.08 2.92 -4.36
CA ARG A 142 -16.45 3.02 -5.78
C ARG A 142 -15.41 2.34 -6.67
N LEU A 143 -14.13 2.59 -6.45
CA LEU A 143 -13.02 1.97 -7.18
C LEU A 143 -13.02 0.45 -7.03
N TRP A 144 -13.18 -0.05 -5.79
CA TRP A 144 -13.32 -1.48 -5.53
C TRP A 144 -14.50 -2.10 -6.29
N SER A 145 -15.67 -1.47 -6.23
CA SER A 145 -16.89 -1.92 -6.93
C SER A 145 -16.72 -1.92 -8.46
N ALA A 146 -15.92 -1.00 -8.98
CA ALA A 146 -15.59 -0.88 -10.40
C ALA A 146 -14.37 -1.73 -10.82
N GLU A 147 -13.78 -2.49 -9.88
CA GLU A 147 -12.52 -3.22 -10.05
C GLU A 147 -11.39 -2.35 -10.62
N GLN A 148 -11.33 -1.07 -10.22
CA GLN A 148 -10.32 -0.10 -10.62
C GLN A 148 -9.27 0.05 -9.50
N PRO A 149 -7.97 0.00 -9.80
CA PRO A 149 -6.95 0.15 -8.78
C PRO A 149 -6.92 1.57 -8.22
N VAL A 150 -6.55 1.67 -6.95
CA VAL A 150 -6.17 2.91 -6.30
C VAL A 150 -4.92 3.47 -7.00
N PRO A 151 -4.96 4.72 -7.50
CA PRO A 151 -3.84 5.29 -8.22
C PRO A 151 -2.69 5.60 -7.27
N HIS A 152 -1.46 5.61 -7.78
CA HIS A 152 -0.22 5.85 -6.99
C HIS A 152 0.00 4.84 -5.86
N VAL A 153 -0.55 3.64 -6.02
CA VAL A 153 -0.30 2.47 -5.19
C VAL A 153 0.07 1.32 -6.12
N PRO A 154 1.10 0.52 -5.81
CA PRO A 154 1.47 -0.64 -6.64
C PRO A 154 0.29 -1.59 -6.88
N LEU A 155 0.21 -2.21 -8.05
CA LEU A 155 -0.94 -3.03 -8.45
C LEU A 155 -0.90 -4.45 -7.88
N ASP A 156 0.26 -5.10 -7.88
CA ASP A 156 0.39 -6.54 -7.59
C ASP A 156 1.62 -6.81 -6.71
N GLU A 157 1.90 -5.90 -5.78
CA GLU A 157 2.99 -6.05 -4.81
C GLU A 157 2.44 -6.38 -3.43
N SER A 158 3.18 -7.22 -2.69
CA SER A 158 2.87 -7.51 -1.28
C SER A 158 2.96 -6.23 -0.44
N PRO A 159 2.14 -6.10 0.63
CA PRO A 159 2.22 -4.96 1.54
C PRO A 159 3.65 -4.69 2.04
N ASP A 160 4.12 -3.45 1.94
CA ASP A 160 5.43 -3.06 2.46
C ASP A 160 5.32 -2.81 3.97
N LEU A 161 5.81 -3.76 4.76
CA LEU A 161 5.77 -3.69 6.23
C LEU A 161 6.57 -2.52 6.82
N ASN A 162 7.42 -1.85 6.01
CA ASN A 162 8.12 -0.64 6.43
C ASN A 162 7.31 0.64 6.17
N SER A 163 6.17 0.54 5.47
CA SER A 163 5.27 1.67 5.20
C SER A 163 4.18 1.77 6.26
N CYS A 164 3.50 2.92 6.36
CA CYS A 164 2.36 3.08 7.27
C CYS A 164 1.23 2.10 6.96
N LEU A 165 0.44 1.73 7.97
CA LEU A 165 -0.66 0.77 7.85
C LEU A 165 -1.68 1.17 6.77
N LEU A 166 -1.99 2.45 6.65
CA LEU A 166 -2.88 2.99 5.63
C LEU A 166 -2.34 2.70 4.23
N HIS A 167 -1.04 2.84 3.99
CA HIS A 167 -0.46 2.48 2.69
C HIS A 167 -0.55 0.96 2.46
N GLN A 168 -0.22 0.16 3.47
CA GLN A 168 -0.32 -1.31 3.39
C GLN A 168 -1.75 -1.76 3.04
N GLN A 169 -2.76 -1.17 3.69
CA GLN A 169 -4.17 -1.45 3.43
C GLN A 169 -4.58 -1.09 1.98
N LEU A 170 -4.10 0.04 1.45
CA LEU A 170 -4.33 0.40 0.05
C LEU A 170 -3.63 -0.59 -0.91
N GLN A 171 -2.43 -1.09 -0.56
CA GLN A 171 -1.75 -2.13 -1.34
C GLN A 171 -2.56 -3.43 -1.36
N VAL A 172 -3.18 -3.82 -0.24
CA VAL A 172 -4.09 -4.97 -0.21
C VAL A 172 -5.25 -4.79 -1.19
N ILE A 173 -5.89 -3.62 -1.23
CA ILE A 173 -7.00 -3.35 -2.18
C ILE A 173 -6.54 -3.60 -3.62
N ASN A 174 -5.41 -3.03 -4.02
CA ASN A 174 -4.88 -3.20 -5.37
C ASN A 174 -4.51 -4.65 -5.69
N CYS A 175 -3.82 -5.33 -4.77
CA CYS A 175 -3.45 -6.73 -4.94
C CYS A 175 -4.69 -7.63 -5.05
N CYS A 176 -5.74 -7.37 -4.26
CA CYS A 176 -7.03 -8.06 -4.38
C CYS A 176 -7.67 -7.86 -5.77
N ILE A 177 -7.65 -6.64 -6.31
CA ILE A 177 -8.14 -6.36 -7.68
C ILE A 177 -7.35 -7.14 -8.71
N SER A 178 -6.01 -7.13 -8.61
CA SER A 178 -5.12 -7.89 -9.49
C SER A 178 -5.43 -9.40 -9.45
N ARG A 179 -5.58 -9.97 -8.25
CA ARG A 179 -5.92 -11.38 -8.05
C ARG A 179 -7.29 -11.74 -8.60
N LYS A 180 -8.32 -10.91 -8.39
CA LYS A 180 -9.65 -11.13 -8.99
C LYS A 180 -9.59 -11.18 -10.52
N ARG A 181 -8.86 -10.25 -11.14
CA ARG A 181 -8.65 -10.26 -12.60
C ARG A 181 -7.91 -11.51 -13.08
N ARG A 182 -6.81 -11.91 -12.42
CA ARG A 182 -6.07 -13.14 -12.75
C ARG A 182 -6.93 -14.39 -12.60
N ARG A 183 -7.74 -14.47 -11.54
CA ARG A 183 -8.69 -15.57 -11.31
C ARG A 183 -9.78 -15.62 -12.38
N ALA A 184 -10.30 -14.48 -12.82
CA ALA A 184 -11.28 -14.41 -13.91
C ALA A 184 -10.70 -14.94 -15.22
N VAL A 185 -9.50 -14.46 -15.61
CA VAL A 185 -8.79 -14.92 -16.82
C VAL A 185 -8.48 -16.42 -16.74
N ALA A 186 -8.00 -16.91 -15.59
CA ALA A 186 -7.70 -18.32 -15.41
C ALA A 186 -8.97 -19.20 -15.45
N SER A 187 -10.10 -18.69 -14.96
CA SER A 187 -11.40 -19.37 -15.04
C SER A 187 -11.92 -19.46 -16.48
N GLU A 188 -11.79 -18.37 -17.25
CA GLU A 188 -12.14 -18.34 -18.67
C GLU A 188 -11.25 -19.27 -19.50
N THR A 189 -9.93 -19.26 -19.24
CA THR A 189 -8.97 -20.17 -19.87
C THR A 189 -9.32 -21.62 -19.59
N LEU A 190 -9.64 -21.96 -18.33
CA LEU A 190 -10.07 -23.30 -17.95
C LEU A 190 -11.36 -23.71 -18.68
N TYR A 191 -12.33 -22.81 -18.79
CA TYR A 191 -13.58 -23.08 -19.49
C TYR A 191 -13.35 -23.37 -20.97
N SER A 192 -12.48 -22.60 -21.65
CA SER A 192 -12.11 -22.85 -23.05
C SER A 192 -11.48 -24.23 -23.22
N ILE A 193 -10.49 -24.58 -22.39
CA ILE A 193 -9.82 -25.89 -22.44
C ILE A 193 -10.83 -27.04 -22.25
N MET A 194 -11.77 -26.89 -21.30
CA MET A 194 -12.79 -27.91 -21.06
C MET A 194 -13.79 -28.04 -22.21
N LYS A 195 -14.11 -26.94 -22.90
CA LYS A 195 -15.00 -26.94 -24.07
C LYS A 195 -14.33 -27.64 -25.26
N ASP A 196 -13.06 -27.33 -25.51
CA ASP A 196 -12.29 -27.90 -26.63
C ASP A 196 -12.02 -29.41 -26.46
N ALA A 197 -11.98 -29.89 -25.21
CA ALA A 197 -11.84 -31.32 -24.88
C ALA A 197 -13.19 -32.07 -24.81
N GLY A 198 -14.33 -31.38 -25.00
CA GLY A 198 -15.66 -31.97 -24.90
C GLY A 198 -16.06 -32.80 -26.13
N PRO A 199 -17.09 -33.68 -26.00
CA PRO A 199 -17.57 -34.52 -27.11
C PRO A 199 -18.26 -33.73 -28.24
N ASP A 200 -18.66 -32.48 -27.99
CA ASP A 200 -19.27 -31.56 -28.97
C ASP A 200 -18.23 -30.67 -29.70
N ALA A 201 -16.95 -31.05 -29.67
CA ALA A 201 -15.92 -30.38 -30.46
C ALA A 201 -16.26 -30.54 -31.94
N GLU A 202 -16.97 -29.56 -32.51
CA GLU A 202 -17.17 -29.48 -33.95
C GLU A 202 -15.80 -29.58 -34.59
N GLU A 203 -15.69 -30.56 -35.49
CA GLU A 203 -14.50 -30.88 -36.26
C GLU A 203 -14.14 -29.66 -37.12
N SER A 204 -13.50 -28.65 -36.51
CA SER A 204 -13.05 -27.46 -37.21
C SER A 204 -11.94 -27.91 -38.16
N THR A 205 -12.31 -28.04 -39.43
CA THR A 205 -11.48 -28.36 -40.60
C THR A 205 -9.98 -28.33 -40.34
N PHE A 206 -9.43 -29.51 -40.07
CA PHE A 206 -8.00 -29.76 -40.00
C PHE A 206 -7.33 -29.39 -41.33
N SER A 207 -6.45 -28.40 -41.30
CA SER A 207 -5.28 -28.43 -42.17
C SER A 207 -4.24 -29.38 -41.55
N PRO A 208 -3.62 -30.29 -42.31
CA PRO A 208 -2.68 -31.27 -41.77
C PRO A 208 -1.34 -30.59 -41.42
N GLY A 209 -1.27 -30.04 -40.20
CA GLY A 209 -0.03 -29.64 -39.54
C GLY A 209 0.46 -30.72 -38.55
N PRO A 210 1.76 -30.78 -38.22
CA PRO A 210 2.34 -31.89 -37.46
C PRO A 210 1.74 -32.01 -36.05
N VAL A 211 1.46 -33.26 -35.68
CA VAL A 211 0.68 -33.79 -34.53
C VAL A 211 1.30 -33.52 -33.14
N SER A 212 1.96 -32.38 -32.91
CA SER A 212 2.80 -32.17 -31.72
C SER A 212 2.14 -31.40 -30.56
N SER A 213 1.07 -30.62 -30.81
CA SER A 213 0.52 -29.72 -29.77
C SER A 213 -0.46 -30.39 -28.78
N ASN A 214 -1.15 -31.47 -29.19
CA ASN A 214 -2.18 -32.12 -28.36
C ASN A 214 -1.60 -33.07 -27.29
N SER A 215 -0.35 -33.53 -27.46
CA SER A 215 0.28 -34.46 -26.50
C SER A 215 0.60 -33.83 -25.15
N LYS A 216 0.66 -32.49 -25.05
CA LYS A 216 0.96 -31.79 -23.80
C LYS A 216 -0.27 -31.59 -22.91
N LEU A 217 -1.47 -31.70 -23.48
CA LEU A 217 -2.72 -31.44 -22.78
C LEU A 217 -3.23 -32.67 -22.02
N TYR A 218 -2.80 -33.87 -22.39
CA TYR A 218 -3.23 -35.13 -21.77
C TYR A 218 -2.07 -35.83 -21.07
N ALA A 219 -2.39 -36.67 -20.09
CA ALA A 219 -1.47 -37.59 -19.44
C ALA A 219 -2.00 -39.02 -19.62
N LYS A 220 -1.12 -39.95 -19.95
CA LYS A 220 -1.46 -41.37 -19.95
C LYS A 220 -1.40 -41.92 -18.52
N VAL A 221 -2.52 -42.43 -18.03
CA VAL A 221 -2.58 -43.09 -16.73
C VAL A 221 -2.23 -44.58 -16.84
N SER A 222 -2.01 -45.26 -15.71
CA SER A 222 -1.62 -46.68 -15.68
C SER A 222 -2.64 -47.64 -16.32
N SER A 223 -3.93 -47.25 -16.39
CA SER A 223 -4.95 -48.00 -17.15
C SER A 223 -4.77 -47.91 -18.67
N GLY A 224 -3.93 -46.98 -19.15
CA GLY A 224 -3.72 -46.69 -20.56
C GLY A 224 -4.59 -45.56 -21.10
N ASP A 225 -5.56 -45.08 -20.32
CA ASP A 225 -6.45 -43.98 -20.70
C ASP A 225 -5.70 -42.64 -20.76
N LEU A 226 -6.16 -41.74 -21.63
CA LEU A 226 -5.67 -40.37 -21.71
C LEU A 226 -6.57 -39.45 -20.90
N VAL A 227 -6.01 -38.78 -19.89
CA VAL A 227 -6.74 -37.86 -19.02
C VAL A 227 -6.22 -36.45 -19.21
N LEU A 228 -7.15 -35.49 -19.36
CA LEU A 228 -6.82 -34.08 -19.54
C LEU A 228 -6.14 -33.49 -18.30
N ARG A 229 -5.05 -32.77 -18.49
CA ARG A 229 -4.34 -32.01 -17.46
C ARG A 229 -5.00 -30.65 -17.27
N LEU A 230 -5.27 -30.27 -16.04
CA LEU A 230 -5.94 -29.01 -15.70
C LEU A 230 -5.08 -28.15 -14.77
N GLY A 231 -5.07 -26.84 -15.01
CA GLY A 231 -4.32 -25.88 -14.18
C GLY A 231 -2.80 -26.08 -14.29
N VAL A 232 -2.31 -26.38 -15.49
CA VAL A 232 -0.87 -26.51 -15.77
C VAL A 232 -0.25 -25.12 -15.95
N ASP A 233 0.87 -24.88 -15.29
CA ASP A 233 1.69 -23.67 -15.51
C ASP A 233 2.79 -23.97 -16.54
N GLN A 234 3.76 -24.81 -16.16
CA GLN A 234 4.91 -25.14 -17.00
C GLN A 234 5.41 -26.59 -16.76
N PRO A 235 6.02 -27.24 -17.77
CA PRO A 235 6.63 -28.55 -17.58
C PRO A 235 7.75 -28.49 -16.54
N SER A 236 7.89 -29.56 -15.75
CA SER A 236 9.05 -29.74 -14.87
C SER A 236 10.18 -30.39 -15.67
N ASP A 237 11.26 -29.66 -15.92
CA ASP A 237 12.33 -30.09 -16.83
C ASP A 237 13.06 -31.39 -16.41
N LYS A 238 12.89 -31.85 -15.16
CA LYS A 238 13.68 -32.96 -14.58
C LYS A 238 12.85 -34.09 -13.97
N LEU A 239 11.51 -33.98 -13.96
CA LEU A 239 10.66 -34.91 -13.22
C LEU A 239 9.72 -35.67 -14.17
N THR A 240 9.73 -36.99 -14.04
CA THR A 240 8.73 -37.90 -14.60
C THR A 240 7.98 -38.60 -13.48
N MET A 241 6.70 -38.88 -13.70
CA MET A 241 5.85 -39.63 -12.77
C MET A 241 6.37 -41.05 -12.61
N LEU A 242 6.44 -41.52 -11.36
CA LEU A 242 7.09 -42.80 -11.05
C LEU A 242 6.33 -44.03 -11.59
N GLU A 243 5.00 -43.96 -11.67
CA GLU A 243 4.17 -45.09 -12.12
C GLU A 243 3.91 -45.09 -13.63
N THR A 244 3.77 -43.92 -14.24
CA THR A 244 3.34 -43.79 -15.65
C THR A 244 4.50 -43.43 -16.59
N GLY A 245 5.61 -42.90 -16.08
CA GLY A 245 6.73 -42.39 -16.88
C GLY A 245 6.44 -41.09 -17.62
N GLU A 246 5.23 -40.56 -17.51
CA GLU A 246 4.79 -39.29 -18.10
C GLU A 246 5.52 -38.09 -17.43
N PRO A 247 5.76 -36.99 -18.15
CA PRO A 247 6.37 -35.80 -17.57
C PRO A 247 5.48 -35.19 -16.47
N VAL A 248 6.12 -34.70 -15.42
CA VAL A 248 5.47 -33.90 -14.38
C VAL A 248 5.37 -32.45 -14.86
N TYR A 249 4.21 -31.84 -14.64
CA TYR A 249 3.97 -30.43 -14.87
C TYR A 249 3.76 -29.71 -13.54
N SER A 250 4.35 -28.53 -13.39
CA SER A 250 4.08 -27.67 -12.25
C SER A 250 2.64 -27.16 -12.34
N PRO A 251 1.80 -27.36 -11.31
CA PRO A 251 0.46 -26.81 -11.28
C PRO A 251 0.49 -25.31 -11.00
N ILE A 252 -0.53 -24.60 -11.49
CA ILE A 252 -0.92 -23.30 -10.97
C ILE A 252 -1.51 -23.53 -9.57
N THR A 253 -0.90 -22.97 -8.54
CA THR A 253 -1.36 -23.04 -7.14
C THR A 253 -2.13 -21.79 -6.75
N GLN A 254 -2.93 -21.89 -5.67
CA GLN A 254 -3.54 -20.71 -5.07
C GLN A 254 -2.46 -19.85 -4.40
N GLU A 255 -2.61 -18.54 -4.55
CA GLU A 255 -1.75 -17.58 -3.87
C GLU A 255 -2.06 -17.53 -2.38
N GLY A 256 -1.01 -17.39 -1.56
CA GLY A 256 -1.14 -17.28 -0.11
C GLY A 256 -1.84 -15.98 0.34
N PRO A 257 -2.19 -15.88 1.64
CA PRO A 257 -2.89 -14.72 2.18
C PRO A 257 -2.06 -13.43 2.04
N ILE A 258 -2.76 -12.31 1.82
CA ILE A 258 -2.15 -10.97 1.81
C ILE A 258 -2.29 -10.42 3.22
N LEU A 259 -1.18 -10.20 3.92
CA LEU A 259 -1.19 -9.79 5.32
C LEU A 259 -0.50 -8.44 5.49
N THR A 260 -1.20 -7.52 6.14
CA THR A 260 -0.66 -6.27 6.68
C THR A 260 0.01 -6.52 8.04
N GLU A 261 0.81 -5.57 8.51
CA GLU A 261 1.58 -5.70 9.75
C GLU A 261 0.72 -6.05 10.98
N ASP A 262 -0.47 -5.44 11.10
CA ASP A 262 -1.43 -5.71 12.18
C ASP A 262 -1.97 -7.15 12.11
N LEU A 263 -2.32 -7.63 10.91
CA LEU A 263 -2.78 -9.01 10.71
C LEU A 263 -1.67 -10.04 10.94
N ILE A 264 -0.41 -9.71 10.62
CA ILE A 264 0.74 -10.56 10.95
C ILE A 264 0.87 -10.69 12.46
N LYS A 265 0.84 -9.56 13.19
CA LYS A 265 0.92 -9.56 14.66
C LYS A 265 -0.22 -10.34 15.30
N GLU A 266 -1.45 -10.18 14.81
CA GLU A 266 -2.62 -10.93 15.27
C GLU A 266 -2.46 -12.43 15.00
N ALA A 267 -2.00 -12.82 13.80
CA ALA A 267 -1.78 -14.21 13.44
C ALA A 267 -0.69 -14.85 14.30
N GLU A 268 0.42 -14.15 14.53
CA GLU A 268 1.50 -14.60 15.42
C GLU A 268 0.99 -14.80 16.86
N GLU A 269 0.23 -13.85 17.40
CA GLU A 269 -0.36 -13.98 18.74
C GLU A 269 -1.35 -15.14 18.82
N PHE A 270 -2.18 -15.32 17.79
CA PHE A 270 -3.12 -16.43 17.72
C PHE A 270 -2.41 -17.78 17.69
N VAL A 271 -1.35 -17.92 16.89
CA VAL A 271 -0.54 -19.14 16.81
C VAL A 271 0.14 -19.40 18.15
N LEU A 272 0.72 -18.38 18.79
CA LEU A 272 1.32 -18.50 20.13
C LEU A 272 0.31 -18.96 21.18
N ARG A 273 -0.95 -18.50 21.08
CA ARG A 273 -2.01 -18.83 22.04
C ARG A 273 -2.64 -20.20 21.82
N THR A 274 -2.80 -20.62 20.57
CA THR A 274 -3.57 -21.83 20.20
C THR A 274 -2.71 -23.01 19.78
N GLY A 275 -1.44 -22.79 19.41
CA GLY A 275 -0.58 -23.80 18.82
C GLY A 275 -1.08 -24.34 17.46
N SER A 276 -2.01 -23.63 16.81
CA SER A 276 -2.67 -24.09 15.59
C SER A 276 -1.80 -23.90 14.34
N CYS A 277 -1.71 -24.94 13.50
CA CYS A 277 -1.06 -24.90 12.18
C CYS A 277 -2.08 -24.83 11.02
N GLY A 278 -3.33 -24.41 11.30
CA GLY A 278 -4.45 -24.55 10.37
C GLY A 278 -4.21 -23.96 8.97
N ALA A 279 -3.62 -22.77 8.88
CA ALA A 279 -3.34 -22.10 7.60
C ALA A 279 -2.37 -22.91 6.71
N GLY A 280 -1.34 -23.51 7.32
CA GLY A 280 -0.37 -24.35 6.59
C GLY A 280 -0.99 -25.64 6.04
N CYS A 281 -1.98 -26.20 6.75
CA CYS A 281 -2.69 -27.40 6.29
C CYS A 281 -3.61 -27.10 5.10
N SER A 282 -4.28 -25.94 5.11
CA SER A 282 -5.13 -25.50 4.00
C SER A 282 -4.33 -25.25 2.71
N GLN A 283 -3.19 -24.56 2.81
CA GLN A 283 -2.30 -24.35 1.65
C GLN A 283 -1.80 -25.69 1.09
N LEU A 284 -1.33 -26.59 1.95
CA LEU A 284 -0.85 -27.91 1.53
C LEU A 284 -1.93 -28.71 0.81
N LEU A 285 -3.16 -28.71 1.34
CA LEU A 285 -4.29 -29.38 0.70
C LEU A 285 -4.60 -28.77 -0.68
N SER A 286 -4.62 -27.45 -0.80
CA SER A 286 -4.79 -26.72 -2.07
C SER A 286 -3.73 -27.12 -3.10
N ASP A 287 -2.46 -27.15 -2.69
CA ASP A 287 -1.33 -27.50 -3.56
C ASP A 287 -1.43 -28.96 -4.03
N MET A 288 -1.80 -29.89 -3.15
CA MET A 288 -2.04 -31.30 -3.51
C MET A 288 -3.18 -31.45 -4.54
N GLN A 289 -4.28 -30.73 -4.33
CA GLN A 289 -5.41 -30.76 -5.26
C GLN A 289 -5.01 -30.24 -6.65
N ALA A 290 -4.25 -29.14 -6.70
CA ALA A 290 -3.78 -28.54 -7.94
C ALA A 290 -2.79 -29.47 -8.65
N PHE A 291 -1.86 -30.08 -7.91
CA PHE A 291 -0.88 -31.02 -8.47
C PHE A 291 -1.54 -32.25 -9.08
N LYS A 292 -2.54 -32.83 -8.40
CA LYS A 292 -3.32 -33.96 -8.94
C LYS A 292 -4.09 -33.60 -10.20
N ALA A 293 -4.58 -32.36 -10.32
CA ALA A 293 -5.26 -31.89 -11.52
C ALA A 293 -4.32 -31.71 -12.71
N ALA A 294 -3.10 -31.20 -12.46
CA ALA A 294 -2.07 -31.01 -13.49
C ALA A 294 -1.40 -32.33 -13.90
N ASN A 295 -1.37 -33.33 -13.01
CA ASN A 295 -0.67 -34.60 -13.20
C ASN A 295 -1.58 -35.81 -12.93
N PRO A 296 -2.48 -36.16 -13.87
CA PRO A 296 -3.29 -37.37 -13.74
C PRO A 296 -2.43 -38.63 -13.60
N GLY A 297 -2.76 -39.46 -12.61
CA GLY A 297 -2.01 -40.69 -12.31
C GLY A 297 -0.82 -40.50 -11.38
N CYS A 298 -0.57 -39.29 -10.86
CA CYS A 298 0.49 -39.05 -9.89
C CYS A 298 0.24 -39.71 -8.54
N ILE A 299 1.33 -40.00 -7.82
CA ILE A 299 1.32 -40.48 -6.44
C ILE A 299 1.95 -39.45 -5.48
N LEU A 300 1.83 -39.69 -4.17
CA LEU A 300 2.35 -38.78 -3.13
C LEU A 300 3.85 -38.52 -3.31
N GLU A 301 4.60 -39.53 -3.72
CA GLU A 301 6.02 -39.48 -3.98
C GLU A 301 6.37 -38.49 -5.11
N ASP A 302 5.54 -38.42 -6.16
CA ASP A 302 5.71 -37.44 -7.24
C ASP A 302 5.47 -36.02 -6.73
N PHE A 303 4.46 -35.84 -5.89
CA PHE A 303 4.18 -34.55 -5.25
C PHE A 303 5.31 -34.12 -4.32
N VAL A 304 5.83 -35.02 -3.47
CA VAL A 304 6.93 -34.70 -2.54
C VAL A 304 8.19 -34.33 -3.31
N ARG A 305 8.52 -35.05 -4.40
CA ARG A 305 9.66 -34.71 -5.27
C ARG A 305 9.56 -33.30 -5.87
N TRP A 306 8.34 -32.80 -6.08
CA TRP A 306 8.09 -31.46 -6.60
C TRP A 306 8.00 -30.39 -5.50
N HIS A 307 7.22 -30.62 -4.44
CA HIS A 307 6.88 -29.65 -3.39
C HIS A 307 7.89 -29.57 -2.25
N SER A 308 8.46 -30.73 -1.86
CA SER A 308 9.48 -30.82 -0.82
C SER A 308 10.62 -31.76 -1.24
N PRO A 309 11.47 -31.36 -2.21
CA PRO A 309 12.60 -32.18 -2.65
C PRO A 309 13.49 -32.73 -1.53
N PRO A 310 13.75 -31.99 -0.41
CA PRO A 310 14.51 -32.53 0.72
C PRO A 310 13.84 -33.72 1.44
N ASP A 311 12.53 -33.91 1.29
CA ASP A 311 11.77 -35.05 1.83
C ASP A 311 11.80 -36.29 0.94
N TRP A 312 12.51 -36.22 -0.19
CA TRP A 312 12.76 -37.35 -1.06
C TRP A 312 14.22 -37.80 -0.93
N SER A 313 14.42 -39.05 -0.51
CA SER A 313 15.74 -39.68 -0.51
C SER A 313 15.90 -40.44 -1.83
N GLY A 314 16.53 -39.79 -2.81
CA GLY A 314 17.03 -40.45 -4.02
C GLY A 314 18.42 -41.03 -3.77
N ASN A 315 18.70 -42.22 -4.31
CA ASN A 315 20.10 -42.59 -4.55
C ASN A 315 20.59 -41.70 -5.70
N ASP A 316 21.50 -40.78 -5.42
CA ASP A 316 22.20 -40.01 -6.46
C ASP A 316 22.85 -41.00 -7.44
N PRO A 317 22.64 -40.85 -8.76
CA PRO A 317 23.45 -41.56 -9.72
C PRO A 317 24.77 -40.82 -9.81
N ILE A 318 25.72 -41.07 -8.91
CA ILE A 318 27.19 -41.02 -9.07
C ILE A 318 27.80 -41.45 -7.73
N ASN A 319 28.16 -42.72 -7.64
CA ASN A 319 29.42 -43.16 -7.07
C ASN A 319 29.75 -44.47 -7.80
N GLU A 320 30.37 -44.33 -8.96
CA GLU A 320 30.99 -45.44 -9.69
C GLU A 320 32.22 -45.93 -8.94
N THR A 321 32.01 -46.52 -7.76
CA THR A 321 33.00 -47.36 -7.09
C THR A 321 32.24 -48.26 -6.14
N GLU A 322 31.84 -49.43 -6.63
CA GLU A 322 32.32 -50.70 -6.07
C GLU A 322 31.69 -51.87 -6.83
N ASP A 323 32.59 -52.65 -7.43
CA ASP A 323 32.32 -53.96 -7.98
C ASP A 323 31.68 -54.87 -6.91
N SER A 324 30.38 -55.12 -7.02
CA SER A 324 29.81 -56.35 -6.45
C SER A 324 28.79 -56.95 -7.42
N TYR A 325 29.17 -58.11 -7.96
CA TYR A 325 28.30 -58.97 -8.75
C TYR A 325 27.18 -59.50 -7.86
N SER A 326 26.10 -58.74 -7.76
CA SER A 326 24.82 -59.19 -7.22
C SER A 326 23.74 -58.78 -8.21
N PHE A 327 22.93 -59.75 -8.64
CA PHE A 327 21.78 -59.52 -9.53
C PHE A 327 20.92 -58.36 -8.98
N PRO A 328 20.68 -57.29 -9.76
CA PRO A 328 19.92 -56.17 -9.26
C PRO A 328 18.44 -56.56 -9.22
N ASP A 329 17.92 -56.77 -8.02
CA ASP A 329 16.48 -56.69 -7.79
C ASP A 329 16.02 -55.33 -8.32
N SER A 330 15.13 -55.36 -9.31
CA SER A 330 14.67 -54.16 -10.02
C SER A 330 13.91 -53.16 -9.12
N ALA A 331 13.70 -53.51 -7.85
CA ALA A 331 13.11 -52.65 -6.82
C ALA A 331 14.12 -51.67 -6.16
N SER A 332 15.43 -51.98 -6.13
CA SER A 332 16.44 -51.14 -5.45
C SER A 332 16.84 -49.86 -6.20
N LYS A 333 16.22 -49.57 -7.34
CA LYS A 333 16.47 -48.35 -8.14
C LYS A 333 15.48 -47.21 -7.87
N ARG A 334 14.44 -47.43 -7.08
CA ARG A 334 13.41 -46.44 -6.79
C ARG A 334 13.78 -45.70 -5.50
N GLY A 335 13.89 -44.37 -5.54
CA GLY A 335 14.05 -43.55 -4.33
C GLY A 335 12.87 -43.73 -3.37
N GLN A 336 12.99 -43.19 -2.16
CA GLN A 336 11.98 -43.34 -1.11
C GLN A 336 11.70 -42.03 -0.37
N LEU A 337 10.52 -41.94 0.25
CA LEU A 337 10.14 -40.83 1.14
C LEU A 337 11.06 -40.77 2.37
N SER A 338 11.26 -39.59 2.94
CA SER A 338 12.04 -39.41 4.17
C SER A 338 11.43 -40.15 5.38
N SER A 339 12.24 -40.46 6.39
CA SER A 339 11.76 -41.19 7.58
C SER A 339 10.62 -40.46 8.32
N ARG A 340 10.51 -39.14 8.21
CA ARG A 340 9.40 -38.37 8.81
C ARG A 340 8.09 -38.50 8.00
N MET A 341 8.19 -38.68 6.68
CA MET A 341 7.05 -38.88 5.77
C MET A 341 6.51 -40.32 5.80
N GLN A 342 7.34 -41.27 6.21
CA GLN A 342 6.94 -42.69 6.37
C GLN A 342 6.26 -43.01 7.71
N LYS A 343 6.22 -42.07 8.66
CA LYS A 343 5.60 -42.30 9.97
C LYS A 343 4.11 -42.63 9.83
N GLU A 344 3.60 -43.54 10.66
CA GLU A 344 2.17 -43.78 10.79
C GLU A 344 1.46 -42.51 11.30
N GLY A 345 0.25 -42.25 10.81
CA GLY A 345 -0.49 -41.01 11.10
C GLY A 345 0.13 -39.74 10.50
N ASN A 346 0.89 -39.88 9.41
CA ASN A 346 1.47 -38.73 8.74
C ASN A 346 0.38 -37.87 8.07
N LEU A 347 0.26 -36.62 8.53
CA LEU A 347 -0.73 -35.66 8.05
C LEU A 347 -0.70 -35.44 6.53
N TRP A 348 0.48 -35.43 5.89
CA TRP A 348 0.58 -35.22 4.44
C TRP A 348 -0.04 -36.40 3.68
N ARG A 349 0.14 -37.63 4.17
CA ARG A 349 -0.50 -38.81 3.59
C ARG A 349 -2.01 -38.75 3.75
N GLU A 350 -2.50 -38.39 4.93
CA GLU A 350 -3.95 -38.23 5.18
C GLU A 350 -4.60 -37.16 4.29
N LEU A 351 -3.95 -36.00 4.15
CA LEU A 351 -4.38 -34.94 3.24
C LEU A 351 -4.30 -35.38 1.78
N TRP A 352 -3.26 -36.12 1.41
CA TRP A 352 -3.12 -36.66 0.06
C TRP A 352 -4.26 -37.60 -0.29
N GLU A 353 -4.58 -38.58 0.56
CA GLU A 353 -5.66 -39.54 0.29
C GLU A 353 -7.04 -38.86 0.20
N THR A 354 -7.26 -37.78 0.95
CA THR A 354 -8.53 -37.03 0.93
C THR A 354 -8.61 -35.96 -0.16
N SER A 355 -7.49 -35.54 -0.73
CA SER A 355 -7.44 -34.51 -1.77
C SER A 355 -7.97 -34.99 -3.14
N LYS A 356 -8.76 -34.14 -3.79
CA LYS A 356 -9.33 -34.38 -5.12
C LYS A 356 -8.51 -33.67 -6.21
N PRO A 357 -8.46 -34.18 -7.46
CA PRO A 357 -7.82 -33.47 -8.58
C PRO A 357 -8.65 -32.24 -8.97
N LEU A 358 -8.33 -31.07 -8.41
CA LEU A 358 -9.01 -29.81 -8.69
C LEU A 358 -7.99 -28.71 -9.02
N PRO A 359 -8.09 -28.03 -10.18
CA PRO A 359 -7.22 -26.88 -10.47
C PRO A 359 -7.54 -25.71 -9.54
N ALA A 360 -6.55 -24.87 -9.24
CA ALA A 360 -6.66 -23.78 -8.24
C ALA A 360 -7.94 -22.94 -8.38
N VAL A 361 -8.34 -22.56 -9.60
CA VAL A 361 -9.55 -21.75 -9.86
C VAL A 361 -10.88 -22.41 -9.49
N LYS A 362 -10.90 -23.74 -9.27
CA LYS A 362 -12.10 -24.50 -8.84
C LYS A 362 -12.05 -24.89 -7.36
N GLN A 363 -10.97 -24.57 -6.66
CA GLN A 363 -10.82 -24.86 -5.25
C GLN A 363 -11.54 -23.81 -4.40
N ILE A 364 -11.71 -24.12 -3.11
CA ILE A 364 -12.16 -23.12 -2.14
C ILE A 364 -11.04 -22.09 -1.97
N PRO A 365 -11.31 -20.78 -2.13
CA PRO A 365 -10.30 -19.74 -1.96
C PRO A 365 -9.63 -19.81 -0.59
N LEU A 366 -8.29 -19.81 -0.56
CA LEU A 366 -7.51 -19.70 0.68
C LEU A 366 -7.59 -18.31 1.31
N PHE A 367 -7.85 -17.31 0.48
CA PHE A 367 -7.98 -15.91 0.86
C PHE A 367 -9.23 -15.35 0.18
N ASP A 368 -10.11 -14.75 0.97
CA ASP A 368 -11.33 -14.11 0.50
C ASP A 368 -11.04 -12.62 0.27
N GLU A 369 -10.81 -12.25 -0.99
CA GLU A 369 -10.52 -10.87 -1.38
C GLU A 369 -11.66 -9.90 -1.04
N ASP A 370 -12.92 -10.35 -1.17
CA ASP A 370 -14.09 -9.52 -0.90
C ASP A 370 -14.21 -9.22 0.60
N LEU A 371 -14.07 -10.25 1.44
CA LEU A 371 -14.09 -10.08 2.90
C LEU A 371 -12.93 -9.21 3.40
N ALA A 372 -11.72 -9.40 2.85
CA ALA A 372 -10.55 -8.64 3.25
C ALA A 372 -10.70 -7.15 2.91
N VAL A 373 -11.12 -6.82 1.68
CA VAL A 373 -11.28 -5.41 1.27
C VAL A 373 -12.45 -4.75 1.99
N GLU A 374 -13.58 -5.43 2.17
CA GLU A 374 -14.69 -4.89 2.96
C GLU A 374 -14.28 -4.65 4.42
N GLY A 375 -13.48 -5.55 5.01
CA GLY A 375 -12.89 -5.35 6.33
C GLY A 375 -12.05 -4.08 6.41
N ILE A 376 -11.19 -3.84 5.41
CA ILE A 376 -10.38 -2.62 5.31
C ILE A 376 -11.25 -1.39 5.16
N LEU A 377 -12.22 -1.38 4.24
CA LEU A 377 -13.08 -0.22 3.99
C LEU A 377 -13.92 0.14 5.24
N ASN A 378 -14.42 -0.86 5.97
CA ASN A 378 -15.12 -0.66 7.24
C ASN A 378 -14.20 -0.08 8.32
N PHE A 379 -12.96 -0.56 8.39
CA PHE A 379 -11.96 0.02 9.28
C PHE A 379 -11.66 1.48 8.94
N LEU A 380 -11.46 1.81 7.65
CA LEU A 380 -11.18 3.18 7.21
C LEU A 380 -12.36 4.12 7.46
N GLU A 381 -13.58 3.61 7.40
CA GLU A 381 -14.80 4.37 7.68
C GLU A 381 -14.93 4.73 9.17
N GLU A 382 -14.47 3.84 10.06
CA GLU A 382 -14.53 4.01 11.52
C GLU A 382 -13.18 4.42 12.15
N ILE A 383 -12.20 4.77 11.32
CA ILE A 383 -10.85 5.13 11.79
C ILE A 383 -10.91 6.33 12.76
N THR A 384 -10.17 6.22 13.86
CA THR A 384 -10.07 7.33 14.81
C THR A 384 -9.32 8.50 14.16
N PRO A 385 -9.67 9.77 14.44
CA PRO A 385 -8.94 10.91 13.91
C PRO A 385 -7.47 10.90 14.31
N PHE A 386 -7.14 10.45 15.52
CA PHE A 386 -5.75 10.31 15.97
C PHE A 386 -4.96 9.36 15.06
N GLU A 387 -5.50 8.16 14.80
CA GLU A 387 -4.81 7.15 14.00
C GLU A 387 -4.64 7.60 12.54
N LEU A 388 -5.68 8.22 11.94
CA LEU A 388 -5.56 8.78 10.60
C LEU A 388 -4.48 9.87 10.52
N PHE A 389 -4.60 10.93 11.33
CA PHE A 389 -3.70 12.08 11.23
C PHE A 389 -2.27 11.73 11.61
N ARG A 390 -2.06 10.77 12.52
CA ARG A 390 -0.75 10.23 12.86
C ARG A 390 -0.04 9.65 11.63
N GLN A 391 -0.73 8.81 10.87
CA GLN A 391 -0.16 8.18 9.68
C GLN A 391 0.06 9.19 8.55
N LEU A 392 -0.87 10.14 8.38
CA LEU A 392 -0.72 11.22 7.40
C LEU A 392 0.48 12.11 7.73
N PHE A 393 0.65 12.50 8.99
CA PHE A 393 1.75 13.32 9.49
C PHE A 393 3.11 12.68 9.21
N LEU A 394 3.32 11.42 9.58
CA LEU A 394 4.59 10.72 9.35
C LEU A 394 4.90 10.58 7.85
N SER A 395 3.88 10.32 7.04
CA SER A 395 4.04 10.17 5.59
C SER A 395 4.52 11.46 4.93
N ILE A 396 3.90 12.60 5.26
CA ILE A 396 4.32 13.89 4.68
C ILE A 396 5.64 14.39 5.27
N LEU A 397 5.91 14.12 6.55
CA LEU A 397 7.19 14.43 7.19
C LEU A 397 8.33 13.70 6.48
N GLY A 398 8.21 12.39 6.33
CA GLY A 398 9.19 11.55 5.64
C GLY A 398 9.39 11.99 4.19
N SER A 399 8.30 12.23 3.46
CA SER A 399 8.39 12.70 2.07
C SER A 399 9.08 14.07 1.96
N GLY A 400 8.80 15.00 2.88
CA GLY A 400 9.42 16.32 2.87
C GLY A 400 10.94 16.26 3.08
N PHE A 401 11.41 15.38 3.97
CA PHE A 401 12.84 15.14 4.16
C PHE A 401 13.51 14.47 2.96
N VAL A 402 12.86 13.51 2.29
CA VAL A 402 13.41 12.90 1.06
C VAL A 402 13.56 13.95 -0.05
N ILE A 403 12.55 14.80 -0.23
CA ILE A 403 12.62 15.90 -1.21
C ILE A 403 13.74 16.87 -0.81
N ALA A 404 13.80 17.28 0.46
CA ALA A 404 14.84 18.16 0.97
C ALA A 404 16.25 17.61 0.75
N GLU A 405 16.47 16.32 1.01
CA GLU A 405 17.76 15.64 0.80
C GLU A 405 18.19 15.69 -0.67
N GLY A 406 17.26 15.48 -1.61
CA GLY A 406 17.51 15.61 -3.04
C GLY A 406 17.88 17.03 -3.49
N MET A 407 17.55 18.06 -2.70
CA MET A 407 17.88 19.45 -2.97
C MET A 407 19.20 19.91 -2.33
N MET A 408 19.79 19.08 -1.45
CA MET A 408 21.02 19.44 -0.73
C MET A 408 22.28 19.17 -1.57
N SER A 409 23.25 20.09 -1.47
CA SER A 409 24.61 19.86 -1.96
C SER A 409 25.40 19.04 -0.91
N PRO A 410 26.06 17.92 -1.26
CA PRO A 410 26.62 16.96 -0.30
C PRO A 410 27.80 17.45 0.56
N ASN A 411 28.27 18.71 0.41
CA ASN A 411 29.50 19.21 1.05
C ASN A 411 29.34 20.59 1.73
N SER A 412 28.18 20.93 2.28
CA SER A 412 27.95 22.19 2.99
C SER A 412 27.72 22.00 4.50
N ASN A 413 27.99 23.03 5.32
CA ASN A 413 27.61 23.04 6.73
C ASN A 413 26.07 22.92 6.92
N LEU A 414 25.30 23.33 5.92
CA LEU A 414 23.84 23.13 5.88
C LEU A 414 23.48 21.66 5.74
N ALA A 415 24.23 20.88 4.95
CA ALA A 415 24.02 19.43 4.85
C ALA A 415 24.24 18.74 6.20
N LYS A 416 25.25 19.14 6.98
CA LYS A 416 25.46 18.61 8.34
C LYS A 416 24.26 18.88 9.25
N LEU A 417 23.77 20.13 9.27
CA LEU A 417 22.59 20.50 10.05
C LEU A 417 21.34 19.74 9.59
N PHE A 418 21.17 19.51 8.29
CA PHE A 418 20.09 18.70 7.73
C PHE A 418 20.17 17.25 8.22
N PHE A 419 21.34 16.61 8.20
CA PHE A 419 21.50 15.25 8.71
C PHE A 419 21.27 15.16 10.21
N GLU A 420 21.70 16.16 11.00
CA GLU A 420 21.34 16.24 12.43
C GLU A 420 19.80 16.32 12.64
N CYS A 421 19.09 17.04 11.77
CA CYS A 421 17.62 17.08 11.80
C CYS A 421 17.02 15.70 11.47
N LYS A 422 17.55 15.04 10.43
CA LYS A 422 17.10 13.71 9.99
C LYS A 422 17.29 12.68 11.10
N ASP A 423 18.47 12.63 11.71
CA ASP A 423 18.80 11.72 12.81
C ASP A 423 17.91 11.96 14.03
N TYR A 424 17.63 13.22 14.36
CA TYR A 424 16.70 13.56 15.43
C TYR A 424 15.28 13.03 15.17
N VAL A 425 14.77 13.22 13.95
CA VAL A 425 13.43 12.74 13.57
C VAL A 425 13.35 11.22 13.67
N ILE A 426 14.36 10.50 13.21
CA ILE A 426 14.46 9.03 13.32
C ILE A 426 14.40 8.62 14.79
N ALA A 427 15.28 9.18 15.62
CA ALA A 427 15.35 8.85 17.04
C ALA A 427 14.05 9.17 17.79
N ALA A 428 13.42 10.30 17.47
CA ALA A 428 12.15 10.71 18.07
C ALA A 428 10.99 9.78 17.68
N CYS A 429 10.94 9.33 16.42
CA CYS A 429 9.88 8.44 15.92
C CYS A 429 9.99 7.01 16.47
N GLN A 430 11.22 6.52 16.70
CA GLN A 430 11.47 5.17 17.23
C GLN A 430 11.23 5.03 18.75
N GLY A 431 11.14 6.14 19.49
CA GLY A 431 11.03 6.16 20.95
C GLY A 431 9.69 5.74 21.56
N GLY A 432 8.79 5.09 20.80
CA GLY A 432 7.49 4.55 21.28
C GLY A 432 6.40 5.58 21.58
N SER A 433 6.75 6.81 21.97
CA SER A 433 5.81 7.92 22.21
C SER A 433 6.21 9.19 21.45
N TRP A 434 6.41 9.06 20.14
CA TRP A 434 6.80 10.21 19.32
C TRP A 434 5.74 11.31 19.30
N SER A 435 4.46 10.95 19.50
CA SER A 435 3.34 11.90 19.56
C SER A 435 3.51 12.94 20.67
N ASP A 436 4.23 12.63 21.75
CA ASP A 436 4.52 13.60 22.82
C ASP A 436 5.55 14.65 22.40
N ASN A 437 6.33 14.36 21.35
CA ASN A 437 7.35 15.24 20.78
C ASN A 437 6.89 15.88 19.46
N VAL A 438 5.59 15.88 19.15
CA VAL A 438 5.08 16.38 17.85
C VAL A 438 5.46 17.85 17.58
N ASP A 439 5.46 18.69 18.62
CA ASP A 439 5.86 20.10 18.51
C ASP A 439 7.35 20.23 18.17
N ASP A 440 8.21 19.42 18.80
CA ASP A 440 9.64 19.39 18.50
C ASP A 440 9.87 18.90 17.05
N LEU A 441 9.11 17.91 16.57
CA LEU A 441 9.18 17.43 15.17
C LEU A 441 8.77 18.51 14.17
N CYS A 442 7.69 19.26 14.44
CA CYS A 442 7.27 20.39 13.61
C CYS A 442 8.38 21.46 13.54
N GLN A 443 8.99 21.78 14.68
CA GLN A 443 10.07 22.77 14.76
C GLN A 443 11.33 22.34 14.00
N VAL A 444 11.68 21.05 14.05
CA VAL A 444 12.79 20.51 13.28
C VAL A 444 12.48 20.58 11.78
N TYR A 445 11.25 20.28 11.37
CA TYR A 445 10.85 20.42 9.97
C TYR A 445 10.87 21.88 9.47
N GLU A 446 10.43 22.84 10.28
CA GLU A 446 10.57 24.27 9.97
C GLU A 446 12.03 24.69 9.78
N THR A 447 12.93 24.10 10.55
CA THR A 447 14.37 24.36 10.39
C THR A 447 14.84 23.86 9.02
N VAL A 448 14.40 22.67 8.59
CA VAL A 448 14.68 22.13 7.25
C VAL A 448 14.10 23.01 6.14
N GLU A 449 12.85 23.47 6.29
CA GLU A 449 12.24 24.42 5.35
C GLU A 449 13.05 25.72 5.27
N THR A 450 13.48 26.26 6.41
CA THR A 450 14.29 27.48 6.46
C THR A 450 15.65 27.30 5.79
N ILE A 451 16.30 26.14 5.98
CA ILE A 451 17.58 25.81 5.32
C ILE A 451 17.43 25.89 3.79
N LEU A 452 16.30 25.43 3.25
CA LEU A 452 16.03 25.41 1.81
C LEU A 452 15.64 26.79 1.28
N VAL A 453 14.79 27.53 2.00
CA VAL A 453 14.26 28.82 1.55
C VAL A 453 15.26 29.97 1.77
N TYR A 454 16.02 29.93 2.87
CA TYR A 454 16.93 30.99 3.30
C TYR A 454 18.34 30.48 3.67
N PRO A 455 19.06 29.78 2.75
CA PRO A 455 20.33 29.11 3.04
C PRO A 455 21.43 30.07 3.57
N GLU A 456 21.51 31.28 3.02
CA GLU A 456 22.52 32.29 3.41
C GLU A 456 22.34 32.79 4.85
N ASP A 457 21.10 32.91 5.31
CA ASP A 457 20.83 33.36 6.67
C ASP A 457 21.07 32.22 7.67
N CYS A 458 20.80 30.96 7.29
CA CYS A 458 21.21 29.78 8.04
C CYS A 458 22.73 29.70 8.21
N LEU A 459 23.51 29.92 7.14
CA LEU A 459 24.97 29.90 7.20
C LEU A 459 25.54 30.96 8.17
N LYS A 460 24.99 32.18 8.18
CA LYS A 460 25.41 33.24 9.12
C LYS A 460 25.19 32.83 10.56
N VAL A 461 24.05 32.20 10.88
CA VAL A 461 23.74 31.79 12.26
C VAL A 461 24.59 30.60 12.70
N ILE A 462 24.90 29.66 11.80
CA ILE A 462 25.82 28.54 12.10
C ILE A 462 27.21 29.07 12.42
N ASN A 463 27.74 29.96 11.57
CA ASN A 463 29.09 30.52 11.76
C ASN A 463 29.20 31.37 13.05
N GLN A 464 28.13 32.07 13.45
CA GLN A 464 28.07 32.80 14.72
C GLN A 464 27.96 31.88 15.95
N SER A 465 27.45 30.66 15.79
CA SER A 465 27.30 29.71 16.89
C SER A 465 28.56 28.88 17.16
N GLU A 466 29.43 28.67 16.16
CA GLU A 466 30.71 27.96 16.35
C GLU A 466 31.73 28.79 17.16
N GLU A 467 31.53 30.10 17.31
CA GLU A 467 32.37 30.96 18.15
C GLU A 467 32.09 30.83 19.68
N THR A 468 31.09 30.05 20.09
CA THR A 468 30.80 29.78 21.52
C THR A 468 30.93 28.28 21.83
N PRO A 469 31.91 27.84 22.64
CA PRO A 469 32.10 26.43 22.93
C PRO A 469 31.14 26.01 24.05
N ALA A 470 29.95 25.55 23.69
CA ALA A 470 29.05 24.87 24.62
C ALA A 470 28.56 23.56 24.00
N ILE A 471 28.55 22.50 24.81
CA ILE A 471 27.89 21.22 24.52
C ILE A 471 26.39 21.50 24.53
N ASP A 472 25.86 22.01 23.42
CA ASP A 472 24.44 22.32 23.28
C ASP A 472 23.72 21.08 22.74
N GLU A 473 22.74 20.60 23.51
CA GLU A 473 21.89 19.48 23.13
C GLU A 473 21.15 19.82 21.81
N PRO A 474 21.01 18.88 20.85
CA PRO A 474 20.44 19.17 19.52
C PRO A 474 19.07 19.87 19.61
N LYS A 475 18.21 19.48 20.55
CA LYS A 475 16.92 20.15 20.85
C LYS A 475 17.08 21.65 21.15
N ARG A 476 18.08 22.05 21.93
CA ARG A 476 18.34 23.47 22.27
C ARG A 476 18.87 24.25 21.07
N ARG A 477 19.73 23.62 20.27
CA ARG A 477 20.24 24.19 19.02
C ARG A 477 19.11 24.51 18.04
N PHE A 478 18.18 23.58 17.83
CA PHE A 478 17.01 23.80 16.95
C PHE A 478 16.06 24.86 17.50
N LYS A 479 15.79 24.86 18.81
CA LYS A 479 15.00 25.92 19.45
C LYS A 479 15.63 27.30 19.24
N LYS A 480 16.94 27.43 19.41
CA LYS A 480 17.69 28.69 19.15
C LYS A 480 17.62 29.11 17.68
N LEU A 481 17.81 28.19 16.75
CA LEU A 481 17.69 28.47 15.31
C LEU A 481 16.28 28.96 14.96
N SER A 482 15.24 28.24 15.38
CA SER A 482 13.85 28.63 15.13
C SER A 482 13.49 29.99 15.73
N LEU A 483 14.03 30.35 16.90
CA LEU A 483 13.78 31.66 17.53
C LEU A 483 14.46 32.79 16.73
N ASN A 484 15.66 32.54 16.22
CA ASN A 484 16.42 33.50 15.42
C ASN A 484 15.76 33.76 14.04
N PHE A 485 15.12 32.74 13.45
CA PHE A 485 14.44 32.86 12.16
C PHE A 485 12.96 33.29 12.30
N GLY A 486 12.23 32.72 13.26
CA GLY A 486 10.82 33.03 13.52
C GLY A 486 10.54 34.47 13.98
N GLY A 487 11.54 35.15 14.55
CA GLY A 487 11.45 36.59 14.86
C GLY A 487 11.45 37.49 13.62
N LYS A 488 12.05 37.05 12.50
CA LYS A 488 12.19 37.84 11.26
C LYS A 488 11.03 37.59 10.28
N ASP A 489 10.41 36.41 10.29
CA ASP A 489 9.29 36.05 9.39
C ASP A 489 8.04 36.93 9.55
N ARG A 490 7.83 37.53 10.73
CA ARG A 490 6.71 38.46 10.94
C ARG A 490 6.81 39.75 10.10
N GLN A 491 7.97 40.08 9.54
CA GLN A 491 8.13 41.27 8.70
C GLN A 491 8.11 40.97 7.19
N PHE A 492 8.44 39.75 6.76
CA PHE A 492 8.56 39.43 5.33
C PHE A 492 7.30 38.79 4.70
N LEU A 493 6.34 38.33 5.51
CA LEU A 493 5.06 37.74 5.02
C LEU A 493 3.99 38.75 4.57
N LYS A 494 4.30 40.05 4.45
CA LYS A 494 3.40 41.01 3.78
C LYS A 494 3.59 40.95 2.25
N LYS A 495 2.93 40.02 1.57
CA LYS A 495 2.67 40.17 0.12
C LYS A 495 1.66 41.32 -0.09
N PRO A 496 1.83 42.19 -1.10
CA PRO A 496 0.80 43.17 -1.45
C PRO A 496 -0.39 42.45 -2.09
N ALA A 497 -1.59 42.76 -1.60
CA ALA A 497 -2.86 42.22 -2.07
C ALA A 497 -3.06 42.50 -3.57
N LEU A 498 -3.15 41.44 -4.37
CA LEU A 498 -3.40 41.51 -5.80
C LEU A 498 -4.89 41.39 -6.11
N PHE A 499 -5.73 42.27 -5.54
CA PHE A 499 -7.09 42.55 -6.02
C PHE A 499 -7.57 43.91 -5.46
N SER A 500 -7.20 45.00 -6.14
CA SER A 500 -8.05 46.20 -6.19
C SER A 500 -7.65 47.08 -7.38
N ARG A 501 -8.24 46.83 -8.55
CA ARG A 501 -8.28 47.84 -9.61
C ARG A 501 -9.59 48.63 -9.46
N LYS A 502 -9.51 49.81 -8.83
CA LYS A 502 -10.47 50.89 -9.07
C LYS A 502 -10.01 51.70 -10.30
N PRO A 503 -10.92 52.19 -11.15
CA PRO A 503 -10.57 52.89 -12.38
C PRO A 503 -10.08 54.33 -12.08
N PRO A 504 -9.25 54.92 -12.95
CA PRO A 504 -8.65 56.22 -12.69
C PRO A 504 -9.64 57.36 -12.97
N LYS A 505 -9.61 58.41 -12.14
CA LYS A 505 -10.21 59.71 -12.44
C LYS A 505 -9.11 60.70 -12.87
N PRO A 506 -9.44 61.67 -13.73
CA PRO A 506 -8.47 62.42 -14.51
C PRO A 506 -7.81 63.55 -13.70
N THR A 507 -6.51 63.72 -13.88
CA THR A 507 -5.77 64.89 -13.40
C THR A 507 -5.67 65.93 -14.51
N SER A 508 -6.28 67.08 -14.26
CA SER A 508 -6.06 68.35 -14.95
C SER A 508 -4.65 68.88 -14.65
N THR A 509 -3.87 69.15 -15.69
CA THR A 509 -2.67 70.01 -15.65
C THR A 509 -3.05 71.47 -15.86
N PRO A 510 -2.37 72.44 -15.21
CA PRO A 510 -2.43 73.83 -15.61
C PRO A 510 -1.31 74.18 -16.60
N SER A 511 -1.72 74.91 -17.64
CA SER A 511 -1.04 76.03 -18.34
C SER A 511 0.41 75.90 -18.82
N GLY A 512 0.58 76.10 -20.13
CA GLY A 512 1.71 76.86 -20.68
C GLY A 512 2.10 76.49 -22.11
N LEU A 513 1.51 77.15 -23.11
CA LEU A 513 2.23 77.87 -24.19
C LEU A 513 1.26 78.39 -25.25
N ASP A 514 1.47 79.65 -25.58
CA ASP A 514 0.67 80.58 -26.37
C ASP A 514 0.38 80.15 -27.81
N GLU A 515 -0.84 80.44 -28.26
CA GLU A 515 -1.15 80.76 -29.65
C GLU A 515 -1.19 82.28 -29.84
N ASN A 516 -0.57 82.74 -30.92
CA ASN A 516 -0.78 84.05 -31.50
C ASN A 516 -2.27 84.29 -31.78
N ASP A 517 -2.78 85.50 -31.54
CA ASP A 517 -2.93 86.54 -32.57
C ASP A 517 -3.86 87.67 -32.06
N TRP A 518 -3.78 88.80 -32.76
CA TRP A 518 -4.54 90.06 -32.69
C TRP A 518 -3.78 91.29 -32.16
N THR A 519 -3.80 92.26 -33.06
CA THR A 519 -2.93 93.41 -33.28
C THR A 519 -3.64 94.70 -32.84
N VAL A 520 -2.88 95.80 -32.66
CA VAL A 520 -3.31 97.23 -32.59
C VAL A 520 -3.98 97.60 -31.24
N VAL A 521 -3.55 98.58 -30.43
CA VAL A 521 -2.92 99.92 -30.58
C VAL A 521 -1.83 100.10 -29.53
#